data_AF-A0A0L8AG60-F1
#
_entry.id   AF-A0A0L8AG60-F1
#
_cell.length_a   1.000
_cell.length_b   1.000
_cell.length_c   1.000
_cell.angle_alpha   90.00
_cell.angle_beta   90.00
_cell.angle_gamma   90.00
#
_symmetry.space_group_name_H-M   'P 1'
#
loop_
_entity.id
_entity.type
_entity.pdbx_description
1 polymer ?
#
loop_
_entity_poly.entity_id
_entity_poly.type
_entity_poly.pdbx_seq_one_letter_code
_entity_poly.pdbx_strand_id
1 'polypeptide(L)'
;MQIDHKADGFPDQTEPSSSSDIDGLQPLKTIRSRWPAIIGGLVTLAMLGGLAHELLSSGLDGLERATPHSPWFYLAFLALYFIPPLADYWIFYRLWRIPAAGFVALNKKRISNDVVMGYSGEAYFYAWARQRAQLVAAPFGAVKDVSILSAIAGNAVTLAMIAIALPVGRNLIPHDMVRYVYGSLAVIFGTSLPFLIFSRKVFSLPRADLWAVFGIHCLRLVGGAFFLALAWALAMPSVPLGIWVFLSAGRMLFSRLPLLPNKDLLFANFAILMIGQDQALSELIAFTAAAVLLLHAVLVLGFSLYHLATRKRV
;
A
#
# COMPACT_ATOMS: atom_id res chain seq x y z
N MET A 1 -51.47 49.27 -46.66
CA MET A 1 -50.15 48.62 -46.74
C MET A 1 -49.55 48.73 -45.34
N GLN A 2 -49.49 47.61 -44.62
CA GLN A 2 -48.76 47.45 -43.35
C GLN A 2 -47.33 47.99 -43.50
N ILE A 3 -46.72 48.56 -42.44
CA ILE A 3 -45.73 47.90 -41.57
C ILE A 3 -45.59 48.74 -40.27
N ASP A 4 -45.79 48.08 -39.14
CA ASP A 4 -45.49 48.51 -37.77
C ASP A 4 -43.98 48.65 -37.51
N HIS A 5 -43.56 49.64 -36.72
CA HIS A 5 -42.34 49.52 -35.92
C HIS A 5 -42.61 49.96 -34.48
N LYS A 6 -42.94 48.95 -33.68
CA LYS A 6 -43.06 48.98 -32.22
C LYS A 6 -41.65 48.96 -31.61
N ALA A 7 -41.28 50.00 -30.88
CA ALA A 7 -40.08 50.02 -30.04
C ALA A 7 -40.48 49.52 -28.64
N ASP A 8 -40.54 48.20 -28.48
CA ASP A 8 -40.67 47.56 -27.18
C ASP A 8 -39.28 47.44 -26.55
N GLY A 9 -39.14 48.01 -25.35
CA GLY A 9 -37.94 47.92 -24.53
C GLY A 9 -37.58 46.48 -24.21
N PHE A 10 -36.30 46.14 -24.42
CA PHE A 10 -35.75 44.87 -23.98
C PHE A 10 -35.66 44.83 -22.45
N PRO A 11 -36.12 43.73 -21.81
CA PRO A 11 -35.95 43.54 -20.38
C PRO A 11 -34.50 43.24 -20.03
N ASP A 12 -34.10 43.78 -18.88
CA ASP A 12 -32.86 43.60 -18.15
C ASP A 12 -32.33 42.15 -18.26
N GLN A 13 -31.14 41.99 -18.86
CA GLN A 13 -30.42 40.72 -18.83
C GLN A 13 -29.88 40.54 -17.42
N THR A 14 -30.65 39.86 -16.58
CA THR A 14 -30.17 39.31 -15.33
C THR A 14 -28.97 38.42 -15.61
N GLU A 15 -27.79 38.88 -15.17
CA GLU A 15 -26.60 38.06 -15.10
C GLU A 15 -26.93 36.73 -14.40
N PRO A 16 -26.56 35.56 -14.94
CA PRO A 16 -26.72 34.32 -14.20
C PRO A 16 -25.83 34.39 -12.96
N SER A 17 -26.47 34.45 -11.80
CA SER A 17 -25.88 34.36 -10.47
C SER A 17 -24.91 33.17 -10.41
N SER A 18 -23.61 33.46 -10.42
CA SER A 18 -22.50 32.52 -10.25
C SER A 18 -22.36 32.00 -8.82
N SER A 19 -23.47 31.79 -8.11
CA SER A 19 -23.47 31.44 -6.68
C SER A 19 -23.86 29.99 -6.38
N SER A 20 -23.91 29.10 -7.38
CA SER A 20 -24.25 27.68 -7.16
C SER A 20 -23.06 26.70 -7.14
N ASP A 21 -21.82 27.18 -7.29
CA ASP A 21 -20.62 26.32 -7.33
C ASP A 21 -19.76 26.35 -6.05
N ILE A 22 -20.17 27.08 -5.01
CA ILE A 22 -19.38 27.26 -3.77
C ILE A 22 -19.89 26.39 -2.60
N ASP A 23 -20.99 25.64 -2.78
CA ASP A 23 -21.53 24.77 -1.72
C ASP A 23 -20.68 23.51 -1.45
N GLY A 24 -19.74 23.18 -2.33
CA GLY A 24 -18.82 22.04 -2.16
C GLY A 24 -17.62 22.29 -1.23
N LEU A 25 -17.39 23.55 -0.82
CA LEU A 25 -16.20 23.98 -0.08
C LEU A 25 -16.41 24.15 1.43
N GLN A 26 -17.56 23.75 1.97
CA GLN A 26 -17.73 23.80 3.42
C GLN A 26 -16.77 22.80 4.10
N PRO A 27 -15.91 23.25 5.03
CA PRO A 27 -15.12 22.34 5.85
C PRO A 27 -16.09 21.46 6.62
N LEU A 28 -15.95 20.14 6.50
CA LEU A 28 -16.75 19.18 7.25
C LEU A 28 -16.74 19.62 8.72
N LYS A 29 -17.91 19.94 9.28
CA LYS A 29 -18.09 20.10 10.73
C LYS A 29 -17.38 18.92 11.36
N THR A 30 -16.29 19.18 12.08
CA THR A 30 -15.52 18.13 12.74
C THR A 30 -16.44 17.50 13.76
N ILE A 31 -17.08 16.39 13.40
CA ILE A 31 -17.81 15.57 14.37
C ILE A 31 -16.75 15.23 15.42
N ARG A 32 -16.90 15.76 16.63
CA ARG A 32 -16.07 15.44 17.82
C ARG A 32 -16.37 13.99 18.22
N SER A 33 -16.07 13.08 17.31
CA SER A 33 -16.28 11.67 17.49
C SER A 33 -15.09 11.13 18.26
N ARG A 34 -15.35 10.49 19.41
CA ARG A 34 -14.33 9.76 20.16
C ARG A 34 -14.01 8.41 19.51
N TRP A 35 -14.82 7.97 18.54
CA TRP A 35 -14.67 6.68 17.86
C TRP A 35 -13.30 6.45 17.23
N PRO A 36 -12.66 7.40 16.52
CA PRO A 36 -11.31 7.20 15.98
C PRO A 36 -10.25 6.95 17.05
N ALA A 37 -10.39 7.57 18.23
CA ALA A 37 -9.50 7.36 19.35
C ALA A 37 -9.71 5.99 20.01
N ILE A 38 -10.97 5.54 20.14
CA ILE A 38 -11.31 4.21 20.66
C ILE A 38 -10.81 3.11 19.73
N ILE A 39 -11.08 3.24 18.42
CA ILE A 39 -10.60 2.28 17.41
C ILE A 39 -9.07 2.24 17.42
N GLY A 40 -8.39 3.40 17.43
CA GLY A 40 -6.93 3.44 17.52
C GLY A 40 -6.39 2.77 18.79
N GLY A 41 -7.05 2.95 19.93
CA GLY A 41 -6.71 2.29 21.19
C GLY A 41 -6.89 0.77 21.12
N LEU A 42 -8.04 0.30 20.62
CA LEU A 42 -8.31 -1.13 20.43
C LEU A 42 -7.30 -1.78 19.48
N VAL A 43 -6.98 -1.11 18.37
CA VAL A 43 -5.99 -1.58 17.40
C VAL A 43 -4.60 -1.68 18.05
N THR A 44 -4.19 -0.68 18.83
CA THR A 44 -2.92 -0.71 19.56
C THR A 44 -2.88 -1.87 20.55
N LEU A 45 -3.96 -2.07 21.32
CA LEU A 45 -4.07 -3.19 22.26
C LEU A 45 -4.05 -4.55 21.54
N ALA A 46 -4.72 -4.66 20.39
CA ALA A 46 -4.72 -5.89 19.59
C ALA A 46 -3.32 -6.19 19.05
N MET A 47 -2.58 -5.19 18.57
CA MET A 47 -1.19 -5.37 18.12
C MET A 47 -0.27 -5.78 19.25
N LEU A 48 -0.38 -5.13 20.43
CA LEU A 48 0.40 -5.48 21.61
C LEU A 48 0.06 -6.89 22.10
N GLY A 49 -1.23 -7.25 22.10
CA GLY A 49 -1.70 -8.59 22.45
C GLY A 49 -1.22 -9.66 21.47
N GLY A 50 -1.25 -9.38 20.16
CA GLY A 50 -0.70 -10.26 19.13
C GLY A 50 0.82 -10.44 19.28
N LEU A 51 1.55 -9.35 19.50
CA LEU A 51 2.98 -9.41 19.77
C LEU A 51 3.29 -10.21 21.05
N ALA A 52 2.55 -9.98 22.13
CA ALA A 52 2.70 -10.72 23.38
C ALA A 52 2.38 -12.21 23.18
N HIS A 53 1.32 -12.54 22.43
CA HIS A 53 0.99 -13.93 22.12
C HIS A 53 2.11 -14.61 21.34
N GLU A 54 2.64 -13.97 20.30
CA GLU A 54 3.74 -14.49 19.49
C GLU A 54 5.02 -14.70 20.32
N LEU A 55 5.33 -13.75 21.21
CA LEU A 55 6.48 -13.84 22.12
C LEU A 55 6.30 -14.94 23.19
N LEU A 56 5.07 -15.13 23.69
CA LEU A 56 4.76 -16.13 24.71
C LEU A 56 4.61 -17.55 24.14
N SER A 57 4.15 -17.69 22.89
CA SER A 57 3.98 -18.98 22.22
C SER A 57 5.32 -19.55 21.72
N SER A 58 6.23 -18.69 21.26
CA SER A 58 7.55 -19.09 20.75
C SER A 58 8.56 -19.36 21.87
N GLY A 59 8.28 -18.91 23.09
CA GLY A 59 9.23 -18.89 24.20
C GLY A 59 10.39 -17.91 23.96
N LEU A 60 11.07 -17.50 25.04
CA LEU A 60 12.25 -16.63 24.94
C LEU A 60 13.40 -17.30 24.16
N ASP A 61 13.50 -18.62 24.23
CA ASP A 61 14.50 -19.41 23.51
C ASP A 61 14.25 -19.47 21.99
N GLY A 62 12.99 -19.38 21.55
CA GLY A 62 12.63 -19.26 20.14
C GLY A 62 12.96 -17.87 19.59
N LEU A 63 12.77 -16.84 20.41
CA LEU A 63 13.14 -15.46 20.07
C LEU A 63 14.67 -15.32 19.91
N GLU A 64 15.47 -15.87 20.83
CA GLU A 64 16.93 -15.83 20.75
C GLU A 64 17.44 -16.51 19.47
N ARG A 65 16.88 -17.67 19.12
CA ARG A 65 17.22 -18.42 17.89
C ARG A 65 16.77 -17.72 16.61
N ALA A 66 15.60 -17.09 16.63
CA ALA A 66 15.04 -16.41 15.46
C ALA A 66 15.62 -15.01 15.24
N THR A 67 16.28 -14.41 16.24
CA THR A 67 16.82 -13.05 16.17
C THR A 67 18.07 -13.00 15.30
N PRO A 68 18.05 -12.30 14.15
CA PRO A 68 19.23 -12.22 13.29
C PRO A 68 20.34 -11.40 13.95
N HIS A 69 21.53 -12.00 14.13
CA HIS A 69 22.65 -11.32 14.79
C HIS A 69 23.30 -10.21 13.95
N SER A 70 23.07 -10.19 12.63
CA SER A 70 23.71 -9.23 11.72
C SER A 70 23.03 -7.86 11.77
N PRO A 71 23.74 -6.74 12.05
CA PRO A 71 23.16 -5.40 12.04
C PRO A 71 22.61 -5.01 10.65
N TRP A 72 23.18 -5.59 9.59
CA TRP A 72 22.73 -5.39 8.21
C TRP A 72 21.33 -5.92 7.96
N PHE A 73 20.91 -6.96 8.68
CA PHE A 73 19.54 -7.46 8.62
C PHE A 73 18.55 -6.34 8.96
N TYR A 74 18.79 -5.62 10.07
CA TYR A 74 17.90 -4.57 10.53
C TYR A 74 17.89 -3.37 9.58
N LEU A 75 19.02 -3.04 8.95
CA LEU A 75 19.05 -2.02 7.91
C LEU A 75 18.24 -2.42 6.67
N ALA A 76 18.37 -3.67 6.20
CA ALA A 76 17.58 -4.19 5.10
C ALA A 76 16.08 -4.27 5.45
N PHE A 77 15.76 -4.67 6.67
CA PHE A 77 14.40 -4.69 7.21
C PHE A 77 13.80 -3.28 7.30
N LEU A 78 14.55 -2.29 7.79
CA LEU A 78 14.10 -0.90 7.84
C LEU A 78 13.88 -0.34 6.44
N ALA A 79 14.73 -0.66 5.47
CA ALA A 79 14.52 -0.29 4.07
C ALA A 79 13.26 -0.95 3.51
N LEU A 80 13.09 -2.26 3.70
CA LEU A 80 11.88 -3.01 3.34
C LEU A 80 10.62 -2.36 3.94
N TYR A 81 10.69 -1.98 5.22
CA TYR A 81 9.60 -1.31 5.90
C TYR A 81 9.36 0.08 5.30
N PHE A 82 10.35 0.94 5.15
CA PHE A 82 10.08 2.32 4.76
C PHE A 82 9.88 2.53 3.25
N ILE A 83 10.19 1.56 2.39
CA ILE A 83 9.96 1.67 0.94
C ILE A 83 8.51 2.07 0.58
N PRO A 84 7.45 1.39 1.08
CA PRO A 84 6.08 1.80 0.83
C PRO A 84 5.74 3.25 1.21
N PRO A 85 5.92 3.72 2.45
CA PRO A 85 5.61 5.11 2.80
C PRO A 85 6.55 6.12 2.13
N LEU A 86 7.80 5.78 1.82
CA LEU A 86 8.72 6.66 1.09
C LEU A 86 8.29 6.84 -0.37
N ALA A 87 7.90 5.76 -1.04
CA ALA A 87 7.39 5.80 -2.40
C ALA A 87 6.12 6.65 -2.49
N ASP A 88 5.16 6.43 -1.58
CA ASP A 88 3.95 7.25 -1.51
C ASP A 88 4.29 8.72 -1.18
N TYR A 89 5.27 8.96 -0.31
CA TYR A 89 5.69 10.33 0.03
C TYR A 89 6.27 11.04 -1.17
N TRP A 90 7.12 10.37 -1.94
CA TRP A 90 7.72 10.95 -3.13
C TRP A 90 6.67 11.22 -4.23
N ILE A 91 5.67 10.33 -4.38
CA ILE A 91 4.51 10.54 -5.24
C ILE A 91 3.76 11.81 -4.82
N PHE A 92 3.30 11.90 -3.57
CA PHE A 92 2.50 13.05 -3.14
C PHE A 92 3.32 14.33 -2.96
N TYR A 93 4.63 14.23 -2.76
CA TYR A 93 5.55 15.37 -2.84
C TYR A 93 5.64 15.90 -4.27
N ARG A 94 5.73 15.02 -5.27
CA ARG A 94 5.70 15.43 -6.68
C ARG A 94 4.37 16.08 -7.05
N LEU A 95 3.25 15.47 -6.66
CA LEU A 95 1.91 15.91 -7.06
C LEU A 95 1.46 17.19 -6.34
N TRP A 96 1.74 17.32 -5.04
CA TRP A 96 1.20 18.39 -4.20
C TRP A 96 2.24 19.15 -3.37
N ARG A 97 3.51 18.77 -3.44
CA ARG A 97 4.60 19.34 -2.60
C ARG A 97 4.27 19.29 -1.11
N ILE A 98 3.74 18.14 -0.65
CA ILE A 98 3.40 17.95 0.76
C ILE A 98 4.62 18.19 1.67
N PRO A 99 4.42 18.78 2.86
CA PRO A 99 5.52 18.97 3.82
C PRO A 99 5.96 17.63 4.41
N ALA A 100 7.09 17.62 5.14
CA ALA A 100 7.60 16.43 5.84
C ALA A 100 6.57 15.77 6.79
N ALA A 101 5.63 16.55 7.33
CA ALA A 101 4.50 16.02 8.11
C ALA A 101 3.62 15.03 7.33
N GLY A 102 3.63 15.08 6.00
CA GLY A 102 2.96 14.10 5.14
C GLY A 102 3.59 12.71 5.21
N PHE A 103 4.88 12.59 5.51
CA PHE A 103 5.50 11.28 5.76
C PHE A 103 4.89 10.59 6.99
N VAL A 104 4.59 11.36 8.05
CA VAL A 104 3.89 10.84 9.24
C VAL A 104 2.48 10.36 8.86
N ALA A 105 1.76 11.12 8.04
CA ALA A 105 0.42 10.73 7.59
C ALA A 105 0.45 9.45 6.72
N LEU A 106 1.48 9.28 5.90
CA LEU A 106 1.64 8.09 5.06
C LEU A 106 2.06 6.84 5.83
N ASN A 107 2.85 7.00 6.90
CA ASN A 107 3.09 5.91 7.84
C ASN A 107 1.79 5.50 8.54
N LYS A 108 0.96 6.46 8.98
CA LYS A 108 -0.37 6.18 9.54
C LYS A 108 -1.31 5.51 8.52
N LYS A 109 -1.30 5.96 7.26
CA LYS A 109 -2.01 5.30 6.14
C LYS A 109 -1.62 3.82 6.06
N ARG A 110 -0.33 3.52 6.04
CA ARG A 110 0.14 2.13 5.99
C ARG A 110 -0.31 1.33 7.21
N ILE A 111 -0.10 1.86 8.41
CA ILE A 111 -0.50 1.18 9.66
C ILE A 111 -2.00 0.84 9.64
N SER A 112 -2.84 1.75 9.15
CA SER A 112 -4.28 1.51 9.01
C SER A 112 -4.59 0.41 7.98
N ASN A 113 -3.87 0.38 6.86
CA ASN A 113 -4.04 -0.65 5.83
C ASN A 113 -3.58 -2.03 6.29
N ASP A 114 -2.50 -2.10 7.08
CA ASP A 114 -1.93 -3.37 7.54
C ASP A 114 -2.72 -3.95 8.73
N VAL A 115 -3.28 -3.11 9.61
CA VAL A 115 -3.86 -3.58 10.90
C VAL A 115 -5.37 -3.41 11.02
N VAL A 116 -5.98 -2.38 10.43
CA VAL A 116 -7.41 -2.07 10.66
C VAL A 116 -8.29 -2.72 9.61
N MET A 117 -8.16 -2.25 8.37
CA MET A 117 -8.89 -2.77 7.22
C MET A 117 -8.15 -2.32 5.98
N GLY A 118 -7.97 -3.23 5.02
CA GLY A 118 -7.44 -2.87 3.71
C GLY A 118 -8.27 -1.73 3.12
N TYR A 119 -7.61 -0.64 2.70
CA TYR A 119 -8.19 0.60 2.17
C TYR A 119 -8.61 1.67 3.20
N SER A 120 -8.57 1.40 4.50
CA SER A 120 -8.89 2.41 5.52
C SER A 120 -7.86 3.54 5.59
N GLY A 121 -6.61 3.25 5.22
CA GLY A 121 -5.51 4.20 5.18
C GLY A 121 -5.70 5.28 4.11
N GLU A 122 -6.29 4.94 2.97
CA GLU A 122 -6.58 5.85 1.87
C GLU A 122 -7.59 6.91 2.31
N ALA A 123 -8.65 6.49 3.01
CA ALA A 123 -9.64 7.39 3.57
C ALA A 123 -9.02 8.31 4.64
N TYR A 124 -8.17 7.77 5.51
CA TYR A 124 -7.40 8.56 6.47
C TYR A 124 -6.53 9.61 5.78
N PHE A 125 -5.75 9.21 4.77
CA PHE A 125 -4.83 10.10 4.07
C PHE A 125 -5.57 11.19 3.29
N TYR A 126 -6.70 10.86 2.67
CA TYR A 126 -7.58 11.84 2.03
C TYR A 126 -8.08 12.90 3.04
N ALA A 127 -8.55 12.47 4.21
CA ALA A 127 -9.01 13.39 5.25
C ALA A 127 -7.87 14.28 5.77
N TRP A 128 -6.69 13.70 5.99
CA TRP A 128 -5.49 14.44 6.39
C TRP A 128 -5.08 15.48 5.34
N ALA A 129 -5.06 15.10 4.07
CA ALA A 129 -4.72 15.98 2.95
C ALA A 129 -5.73 17.11 2.85
N ARG A 130 -7.04 16.82 2.87
CA ARG A 130 -8.10 17.84 2.79
C ARG A 130 -8.03 18.86 3.93
N GLN A 131 -7.63 18.47 5.14
CA GLN A 131 -7.53 19.39 6.28
C GLN A 131 -6.33 20.33 6.21
N ARG A 132 -5.24 19.91 5.57
CA ARG A 132 -3.96 20.64 5.55
C ARG A 132 -3.69 21.34 4.24
N ALA A 133 -4.38 20.95 3.19
CA ALA A 133 -4.16 21.47 1.88
C ALA A 133 -5.24 22.50 1.59
N GLN A 134 -4.83 23.77 1.54
CA GLN A 134 -5.52 24.85 0.82
C GLN A 134 -5.51 24.58 -0.70
N LEU A 135 -5.68 23.31 -1.11
CA LEU A 135 -5.65 22.89 -2.50
C LEU A 135 -6.99 23.29 -3.11
N VAL A 136 -6.91 24.23 -4.04
CA VAL A 136 -8.02 24.77 -4.84
C VAL A 136 -8.80 23.67 -5.59
N ALA A 137 -8.20 22.47 -5.73
CA ALA A 137 -8.84 21.25 -6.22
C ALA A 137 -8.91 20.18 -5.12
N ALA A 138 -10.07 19.53 -4.97
CA ALA A 138 -10.26 18.46 -4.00
C ALA A 138 -9.22 17.33 -4.22
N PRO A 139 -8.44 16.92 -3.20
CA PRO A 139 -7.36 15.92 -3.34
C PRO A 139 -7.84 14.52 -3.74
N PHE A 140 -9.16 14.30 -3.84
CA PHE A 140 -9.77 13.00 -4.10
C PHE A 140 -9.28 12.37 -5.41
N GLY A 141 -9.23 13.14 -6.51
CA GLY A 141 -8.83 12.63 -7.82
C GLY A 141 -7.43 11.99 -7.80
N ALA A 142 -6.45 12.70 -7.23
CA ALA A 142 -5.09 12.21 -7.13
C ALA A 142 -4.94 11.04 -6.13
N VAL A 143 -5.62 11.04 -4.97
CA VAL A 143 -5.60 9.86 -4.07
C VAL A 143 -6.16 8.63 -4.80
N LYS A 144 -7.29 8.79 -5.49
CA LYS A 144 -7.93 7.72 -6.27
C LYS A 144 -7.00 7.19 -7.35
N ASP A 145 -6.41 8.08 -8.15
CA ASP A 145 -5.53 7.72 -9.27
C ASP A 145 -4.30 6.96 -8.79
N VAL A 146 -3.67 7.40 -7.71
CA VAL A 146 -2.51 6.73 -7.10
C VAL A 146 -2.89 5.34 -6.59
N SER A 147 -4.04 5.19 -5.92
CA SER A 147 -4.51 3.87 -5.45
C SER A 147 -4.80 2.91 -6.60
N ILE A 148 -5.45 3.39 -7.68
CA ILE A 148 -5.70 2.58 -8.87
C ILE A 148 -4.37 2.18 -9.54
N LEU A 149 -3.45 3.12 -9.71
CA LEU A 149 -2.13 2.84 -10.29
C LEU A 149 -1.31 1.87 -9.45
N SER A 150 -1.39 1.92 -8.12
CA SER A 150 -0.73 0.95 -7.25
C SER A 150 -1.26 -0.47 -7.48
N ALA A 151 -2.56 -0.63 -7.71
CA ALA A 151 -3.16 -1.94 -8.04
C ALA A 151 -2.72 -2.42 -9.42
N ILE A 152 -2.77 -1.54 -10.43
CA ILE A 152 -2.33 -1.85 -11.80
C ILE A 152 -0.84 -2.19 -11.84
N ALA A 153 0.02 -1.45 -11.13
CA ALA A 153 1.44 -1.73 -11.03
C ALA A 153 1.71 -3.10 -10.39
N GLY A 154 0.97 -3.46 -9.33
CA GLY A 154 1.02 -4.79 -8.73
C GLY A 154 0.72 -5.90 -9.73
N ASN A 155 -0.36 -5.72 -10.50
CA ASN A 155 -0.76 -6.67 -11.54
C ASN A 155 0.26 -6.73 -12.69
N ALA A 156 0.75 -5.57 -13.16
CA ALA A 156 1.74 -5.50 -14.24
C ALA A 156 3.06 -6.17 -13.85
N VAL A 157 3.59 -5.91 -12.65
CA VAL A 157 4.81 -6.57 -12.14
C VAL A 157 4.59 -8.08 -12.03
N THR A 158 3.42 -8.52 -11.53
CA THR A 158 3.08 -9.94 -11.45
C THR A 158 3.08 -10.59 -12.84
N LEU A 159 2.42 -9.97 -13.82
CA LEU A 159 2.38 -10.47 -15.20
C LEU A 159 3.78 -10.54 -15.83
N ALA A 160 4.62 -9.51 -15.61
CA ALA A 160 6.00 -9.52 -16.08
C ALA A 160 6.80 -10.68 -15.46
N MET A 161 6.64 -10.93 -14.16
CA MET A 161 7.29 -12.04 -13.47
C MET A 161 6.82 -13.39 -13.97
N ILE A 162 5.51 -13.57 -14.23
CA ILE A 162 4.97 -14.78 -14.85
C ILE A 162 5.58 -14.97 -16.24
N ALA A 163 5.63 -13.92 -17.05
CA ALA A 163 6.19 -14.00 -18.40
C ALA A 163 7.67 -14.40 -18.40
N ILE A 164 8.44 -13.95 -17.40
CA ILE A 164 9.85 -14.33 -17.19
C ILE A 164 9.99 -15.76 -16.65
N ALA A 165 9.11 -16.17 -15.73
CA ALA A 165 9.18 -17.47 -15.07
C ALA A 165 8.63 -18.63 -15.92
N LEU A 166 7.62 -18.38 -16.77
CA LEU A 166 6.93 -19.40 -17.57
C LEU A 166 7.87 -20.22 -18.47
N PRO A 167 8.82 -19.64 -19.21
CA PRO A 167 9.73 -20.41 -20.07
C PRO A 167 10.53 -21.48 -19.31
N VAL A 168 10.90 -21.19 -18.07
CA VAL A 168 11.70 -22.06 -17.19
C VAL A 168 10.79 -23.02 -16.41
N GLY A 169 9.65 -22.53 -15.91
CA GLY A 169 8.75 -23.24 -15.02
C GLY A 169 7.66 -24.08 -15.69
N ARG A 170 7.41 -23.92 -17.00
CA ARG A 170 6.29 -24.61 -17.69
C ARG A 170 6.28 -26.13 -17.51
N ASN A 171 7.46 -26.75 -17.43
CA ASN A 171 7.60 -28.20 -17.27
C ASN A 171 7.53 -28.65 -15.80
N LEU A 172 7.59 -27.70 -14.86
CA LEU A 172 7.56 -27.93 -13.42
C LEU A 172 6.17 -27.71 -12.82
N ILE A 173 5.26 -27.05 -13.54
CA ILE A 173 3.89 -26.80 -13.08
C ILE A 173 3.07 -28.09 -13.29
N PRO A 174 2.51 -28.69 -12.23
CA PRO A 174 1.60 -29.82 -12.35
C PRO A 174 0.42 -29.48 -13.28
N HIS A 175 0.00 -30.43 -14.13
CA HIS A 175 -1.03 -30.19 -15.15
C HIS A 175 -2.37 -29.72 -14.55
N ASP A 176 -2.68 -30.13 -13.33
CA ASP A 176 -3.85 -29.72 -12.55
C ASP A 176 -3.77 -28.28 -12.03
N MET A 177 -2.56 -27.73 -11.85
CA MET A 177 -2.32 -26.36 -11.38
C MET A 177 -2.40 -25.33 -12.51
N VAL A 178 -2.17 -25.75 -13.76
CA VAL A 178 -2.15 -24.87 -14.94
C VAL A 178 -3.45 -24.08 -15.10
N ARG A 179 -4.61 -24.69 -14.84
CA ARG A 179 -5.93 -24.01 -14.92
C ARG A 179 -6.05 -22.84 -13.94
N TYR A 180 -5.49 -22.96 -12.75
CA TYR A 180 -5.54 -21.90 -11.72
C TYR A 180 -4.62 -20.74 -12.08
N VAL A 181 -3.48 -21.03 -12.70
CA VAL A 181 -2.56 -20.01 -13.23
C VAL A 181 -3.23 -19.22 -14.35
N TYR A 182 -3.78 -19.88 -15.37
CA TYR A 182 -4.47 -19.20 -16.47
C TYR A 182 -5.75 -18.48 -16.03
N GLY A 183 -6.55 -19.07 -15.14
CA GLY A 183 -7.72 -18.40 -14.57
C GLY A 183 -7.33 -17.16 -13.76
N SER A 184 -6.25 -17.23 -12.98
CA SER A 184 -5.72 -16.07 -12.25
C SER A 184 -5.23 -14.98 -13.20
N LEU A 185 -4.55 -15.34 -14.29
CA LEU A 185 -4.17 -14.40 -15.35
C LEU A 185 -5.40 -13.71 -15.95
N ALA A 186 -6.45 -14.48 -16.28
CA ALA A 186 -7.70 -13.93 -16.80
C ALA A 186 -8.35 -12.95 -15.82
N VAL A 187 -8.36 -13.26 -14.51
CA VAL A 187 -8.88 -12.35 -13.48
C VAL A 187 -8.02 -11.10 -13.35
N ILE A 188 -6.69 -11.23 -13.34
CA ILE A 188 -5.75 -10.09 -13.25
C ILE A 188 -5.94 -9.14 -14.44
N PHE A 189 -6.00 -9.68 -15.66
CA PHE A 189 -6.28 -8.91 -16.87
C PHE A 189 -7.68 -8.30 -16.80
N GLY A 190 -8.71 -9.10 -16.54
CA GLY A 190 -10.10 -8.66 -16.51
C GLY A 190 -10.39 -7.56 -15.49
N THR A 191 -9.73 -7.58 -14.33
CA THR A 191 -9.86 -6.55 -13.30
C THR A 191 -9.08 -5.27 -13.62
N SER A 192 -7.98 -5.38 -14.38
CA SER A 192 -7.14 -4.21 -14.73
C SER A 192 -7.58 -3.51 -16.02
N LEU A 193 -8.15 -4.26 -16.96
CA LEU A 193 -8.45 -3.80 -18.32
C LEU A 193 -9.45 -2.63 -18.38
N PRO A 194 -10.55 -2.59 -17.59
CA PRO A 194 -11.48 -1.46 -17.61
C PRO A 194 -10.80 -0.13 -17.28
N PHE A 195 -9.86 -0.12 -16.34
CA PHE A 195 -9.13 1.09 -15.95
C PHE A 195 -8.19 1.59 -17.06
N LEU A 196 -7.66 0.68 -17.88
CA LEU A 196 -6.83 1.03 -19.04
C LEU A 196 -7.67 1.52 -20.23
N ILE A 197 -8.77 0.82 -20.54
CA ILE A 197 -9.69 1.17 -21.64
C ILE A 197 -10.34 2.54 -21.36
N PHE A 198 -10.88 2.74 -20.16
CA PHE A 198 -11.55 3.98 -19.76
C PHE A 198 -10.61 4.98 -19.10
N SER A 199 -9.30 4.88 -19.35
CA SER A 199 -8.26 5.69 -18.70
C SER A 199 -8.52 7.20 -18.77
N ARG A 200 -9.03 7.70 -19.91
CA ARG A 200 -9.36 9.14 -20.09
C ARG A 200 -10.52 9.63 -19.22
N LYS A 201 -11.43 8.74 -18.81
CA LYS A 201 -12.59 9.07 -17.95
C LYS A 201 -12.30 8.79 -16.49
N VAL A 202 -11.48 7.78 -16.21
CA VAL A 202 -11.17 7.37 -14.85
C VAL A 202 -10.09 8.25 -14.25
N PHE A 203 -8.98 8.47 -14.93
CA PHE A 203 -7.85 9.21 -14.35
C PHE A 203 -8.03 10.72 -14.48
N SER A 204 -7.72 11.42 -13.40
CA SER A 204 -7.73 12.89 -13.29
C SER A 204 -6.35 13.52 -13.51
N LEU A 205 -5.27 12.79 -13.28
CA LEU A 205 -3.90 13.28 -13.43
C LEU A 205 -3.44 13.35 -14.90
N PRO A 206 -2.54 14.29 -15.24
CA PRO A 206 -1.87 14.31 -16.54
C PRO A 206 -1.09 13.01 -16.80
N ARG A 207 -1.00 12.60 -18.07
CA ARG A 207 -0.34 11.34 -18.46
C ARG A 207 1.10 11.20 -17.97
N ALA A 208 1.86 12.31 -17.96
CA ALA A 208 3.24 12.30 -17.48
C ALA A 208 3.32 11.92 -16.00
N ASP A 209 2.39 12.43 -15.18
CA ASP A 209 2.34 12.10 -13.76
C ASP A 209 1.82 10.67 -13.53
N LEU A 210 0.86 10.19 -14.33
CA LEU A 210 0.43 8.78 -14.25
C LEU A 210 1.59 7.81 -14.50
N TRP A 211 2.43 8.06 -15.52
CA TRP A 211 3.60 7.22 -15.79
C TRP A 211 4.66 7.31 -14.70
N ALA A 212 4.91 8.50 -14.15
CA ALA A 212 5.83 8.66 -13.03
C ALA A 212 5.35 7.90 -11.79
N VAL A 213 4.07 8.04 -11.43
CA VAL A 213 3.44 7.31 -10.31
C VAL A 213 3.51 5.80 -10.53
N PHE A 214 3.16 5.33 -11.72
CA PHE A 214 3.26 3.92 -12.08
C PHE A 214 4.68 3.38 -11.92
N GLY A 215 5.68 4.09 -12.45
CA GLY A 215 7.09 3.73 -12.32
C GLY A 215 7.55 3.66 -10.87
N ILE A 216 7.14 4.61 -10.03
CA ILE A 216 7.45 4.61 -8.59
C ILE A 216 6.82 3.39 -7.89
N HIS A 217 5.58 3.03 -8.23
CA HIS A 217 4.96 1.81 -7.68
C HIS A 217 5.67 0.53 -8.13
N CYS A 218 6.08 0.44 -9.40
CA CYS A 218 6.89 -0.68 -9.88
C CYS A 218 8.22 -0.79 -9.14
N LEU A 219 8.93 0.34 -8.98
CA LEU A 219 10.19 0.38 -8.23
C LEU A 219 9.99 0.01 -6.76
N ARG A 220 8.91 0.49 -6.13
CA ARG A 220 8.52 0.12 -4.76
C ARG A 220 8.31 -1.38 -4.62
N LEU A 221 7.66 -2.02 -5.58
CA LEU A 221 7.39 -3.47 -5.57
C LEU A 221 8.67 -4.28 -5.73
N VAL A 222 9.51 -3.94 -6.72
CA VAL A 222 10.80 -4.60 -6.96
C VAL A 222 11.75 -4.39 -5.78
N GLY A 223 11.82 -3.16 -5.26
CA GLY A 223 12.59 -2.83 -4.06
C GLY A 223 12.11 -3.62 -2.85
N GLY A 224 10.80 -3.72 -2.62
CA GLY A 224 10.24 -4.55 -1.56
C GLY A 224 10.64 -6.03 -1.67
N ALA A 225 10.58 -6.60 -2.88
CA ALA A 225 11.03 -7.98 -3.12
C ALA A 225 12.52 -8.15 -2.83
N PHE A 226 13.34 -7.21 -3.29
CA PHE A 226 14.79 -7.24 -3.13
C PHE A 226 15.21 -7.11 -1.66
N PHE A 227 14.67 -6.13 -0.93
CA PHE A 227 15.04 -5.94 0.48
C PHE A 227 14.48 -7.05 1.38
N LEU A 228 13.36 -7.68 1.02
CA LEU A 228 12.91 -8.90 1.68
C LEU A 228 13.91 -10.04 1.46
N ALA A 229 14.33 -10.27 0.22
CA ALA A 229 15.33 -11.28 -0.11
C ALA A 229 16.66 -11.02 0.60
N LEU A 230 17.12 -9.77 0.63
CA LEU A 230 18.34 -9.36 1.29
C LEU A 230 18.26 -9.56 2.81
N ALA A 231 17.15 -9.15 3.44
CA ALA A 231 16.95 -9.37 4.86
C ALA A 231 17.00 -10.87 5.19
N TRP A 232 16.29 -11.70 4.43
CA TRP A 232 16.27 -13.14 4.69
C TRP A 232 17.61 -13.82 4.40
N ALA A 233 18.35 -13.38 3.37
CA ALA A 233 19.72 -13.84 3.12
C ALA A 233 20.70 -13.48 4.24
N LEU A 234 20.53 -12.32 4.87
CA LEU A 234 21.35 -11.89 6.01
C LEU A 234 21.00 -12.63 7.31
N ALA A 235 19.75 -13.10 7.44
CA ALA A 235 19.33 -13.94 8.56
C ALA A 235 19.78 -15.40 8.40
N MET A 236 19.73 -15.94 7.18
CA MET A 236 20.13 -17.30 6.85
C MET A 236 21.22 -17.30 5.74
N PRO A 237 22.48 -17.00 6.10
CA PRO A 237 23.58 -16.87 5.14
C PRO A 237 24.00 -18.20 4.49
N SER A 238 23.54 -19.34 5.01
CA SER A 238 23.78 -20.66 4.41
C SER A 238 23.06 -20.86 3.07
N VAL A 239 22.04 -20.04 2.77
CA VAL A 239 21.25 -20.12 1.54
C VAL A 239 21.70 -19.01 0.58
N PRO A 240 22.02 -19.34 -0.70
CA PRO A 240 22.40 -18.34 -1.68
C PRO A 240 21.35 -17.23 -1.88
N LEU A 241 21.79 -15.98 -2.00
CA LEU A 241 20.92 -14.81 -2.23
C LEU A 241 19.98 -15.00 -3.43
N GLY A 242 20.42 -15.68 -4.49
CA GLY A 242 19.59 -15.95 -5.66
C GLY A 242 18.32 -16.74 -5.34
N ILE A 243 18.38 -17.68 -4.37
CA ILE A 243 17.20 -18.42 -3.90
C ILE A 243 16.25 -17.49 -3.17
N TRP A 244 16.75 -16.58 -2.34
CA TRP A 244 15.91 -15.61 -1.63
C TRP A 244 15.24 -14.60 -2.56
N VAL A 245 15.94 -14.14 -3.60
CA VAL A 245 15.36 -13.29 -4.64
C VAL A 245 14.25 -14.04 -5.38
N PHE A 246 14.51 -15.30 -5.73
CA PHE A 246 13.53 -16.17 -6.37
C PHE A 246 12.31 -16.46 -5.48
N LEU A 247 12.50 -16.74 -4.19
CA LEU A 247 11.42 -16.95 -3.24
C LEU A 247 10.62 -15.67 -2.98
N SER A 248 11.28 -14.51 -2.88
CA SER A 248 10.59 -13.22 -2.73
C SER A 248 9.76 -12.88 -3.96
N ALA A 249 10.30 -13.18 -5.15
CA ALA A 249 9.58 -13.10 -6.40
C ALA A 249 8.38 -14.07 -6.43
N GLY A 250 8.59 -15.34 -6.08
CA GLY A 250 7.54 -16.35 -5.96
C GLY A 250 6.44 -15.94 -4.99
N ARG A 251 6.80 -15.37 -3.83
CA ARG A 251 5.84 -14.85 -2.84
C ARG A 251 4.96 -13.75 -3.41
N MET A 252 5.54 -12.80 -4.13
CA MET A 252 4.78 -11.76 -4.82
C MET A 252 3.82 -12.35 -5.85
N LEU A 253 4.30 -13.31 -6.65
CA LEU A 253 3.50 -14.01 -7.63
C LEU A 253 2.31 -14.73 -6.97
N PHE A 254 2.57 -15.62 -6.00
CA PHE A 254 1.53 -16.39 -5.32
C PHE A 254 0.51 -15.51 -4.60
N SER A 255 0.95 -14.38 -4.02
CA SER A 255 0.05 -13.43 -3.35
C SER A 255 -0.97 -12.77 -4.28
N ARG A 256 -0.71 -12.78 -5.59
CA ARG A 256 -1.50 -12.09 -6.62
C ARG A 256 -2.29 -13.04 -7.52
N LEU A 257 -2.19 -14.35 -7.34
CA LEU A 257 -3.00 -15.34 -8.06
C LEU A 257 -4.28 -15.63 -7.27
N PRO A 258 -5.41 -14.94 -7.57
CA PRO A 258 -6.62 -14.98 -6.73
C PRO A 258 -7.28 -16.36 -6.67
N LEU A 259 -7.08 -17.20 -7.67
CA LEU A 259 -7.71 -18.51 -7.75
C LEU A 259 -6.85 -19.64 -7.18
N LEU A 260 -5.63 -19.33 -6.73
CA LEU A 260 -4.72 -20.36 -6.24
C LEU A 260 -5.13 -20.80 -4.82
N PRO A 261 -5.52 -22.07 -4.62
CA PRO A 261 -5.91 -22.57 -3.31
C PRO A 261 -4.70 -22.65 -2.38
N ASN A 262 -4.90 -22.34 -1.09
CA ASN A 262 -3.87 -22.48 -0.05
C ASN A 262 -2.52 -21.86 -0.43
N LYS A 263 -2.53 -20.70 -1.08
CA LYS A 263 -1.34 -20.01 -1.63
C LYS A 263 -0.18 -19.88 -0.64
N ASP A 264 -0.47 -19.67 0.64
CA ASP A 264 0.56 -19.49 1.67
C ASP A 264 1.21 -20.82 2.05
N LEU A 265 0.44 -21.92 2.04
CA LEU A 265 0.94 -23.28 2.21
C LEU A 265 1.78 -23.73 1.01
N LEU A 266 1.34 -23.41 -0.21
CA LEU A 266 2.10 -23.72 -1.44
C LEU A 266 3.43 -22.98 -1.45
N PHE A 267 3.45 -21.70 -1.06
CA PHE A 267 4.69 -20.95 -0.91
C PHE A 267 5.59 -21.54 0.17
N ALA A 268 5.04 -21.90 1.34
CA ALA A 268 5.80 -22.53 2.42
C ALA A 268 6.42 -23.86 1.96
N ASN A 269 5.65 -24.77 1.37
CA ASN A 269 6.15 -26.03 0.84
C ASN A 269 7.25 -25.83 -0.20
N PHE A 270 7.07 -24.86 -1.10
CA PHE A 270 8.07 -24.55 -2.13
C PHE A 270 9.37 -24.00 -1.52
N ALA A 271 9.26 -23.13 -0.53
CA ALA A 271 10.40 -22.59 0.19
C ALA A 271 11.14 -23.68 0.99
N ILE A 272 10.41 -24.60 1.64
CA ILE A 272 10.96 -25.76 2.36
C ILE A 272 11.71 -26.68 1.39
N LEU A 273 11.14 -26.99 0.22
CA LEU A 273 11.80 -27.83 -0.79
C LEU A 273 13.12 -27.21 -1.31
N MET A 274 13.18 -25.89 -1.43
CA MET A 274 14.37 -25.17 -1.93
C MET A 274 15.45 -24.96 -0.88
N ILE A 275 15.06 -24.77 0.39
CA ILE A 275 15.98 -24.44 1.49
C ILE A 275 16.35 -25.67 2.32
N GLY A 276 15.45 -26.63 2.48
CA GLY A 276 15.60 -27.82 3.32
C GLY A 276 15.50 -27.56 4.82
N GLN A 277 15.14 -26.35 5.25
CA GLN A 277 15.06 -25.95 6.67
C GLN A 277 13.68 -25.39 7.03
N ASP A 278 12.74 -26.28 7.32
CA ASP A 278 11.35 -25.91 7.64
C ASP A 278 11.25 -25.00 8.88
N GLN A 279 11.82 -25.47 9.99
CA GLN A 279 11.72 -24.76 11.25
C GLN A 279 12.37 -23.36 11.22
N ALA A 280 13.57 -23.23 10.66
CA ALA A 280 14.28 -21.95 10.56
C ALA A 280 13.54 -20.93 9.67
N LEU A 281 12.91 -21.40 8.58
CA LEU A 281 12.11 -20.54 7.71
C LEU A 281 10.84 -20.05 8.40
N SER A 282 10.13 -20.96 9.09
CA SER A 282 8.93 -20.60 9.86
C SER A 282 9.24 -19.56 10.94
N GLU A 283 10.30 -19.80 11.72
CA GLU A 283 10.79 -18.88 12.76
C GLU A 283 11.17 -17.50 12.18
N LEU A 284 11.82 -17.46 11.01
CA LEU A 284 12.18 -16.20 10.35
C LEU A 284 10.95 -15.43 9.84
N ILE A 285 9.95 -16.13 9.30
CA ILE A 285 8.69 -15.51 8.84
C ILE A 285 7.94 -14.91 10.04
N ALA A 286 7.81 -15.68 11.12
CA ALA A 286 7.22 -15.24 12.38
C ALA A 286 7.94 -14.01 12.94
N PHE A 287 9.28 -14.07 13.04
CA PHE A 287 10.10 -12.95 13.49
C PHE A 287 9.90 -11.70 12.62
N THR A 288 9.90 -11.84 11.29
CA THR A 288 9.69 -10.72 10.37
C THR A 288 8.31 -10.08 10.60
N ALA A 289 7.26 -10.89 10.79
CA ALA A 289 5.91 -10.41 11.07
C ALA A 289 5.82 -9.69 12.43
N ALA A 290 6.42 -10.26 13.48
CA ALA A 290 6.50 -9.65 14.80
C ALA A 290 7.27 -8.33 14.78
N ALA A 291 8.41 -8.27 14.07
CA ALA A 291 9.20 -7.05 13.89
C ALA A 291 8.41 -5.94 13.18
N VAL A 292 7.61 -6.30 12.17
CA VAL A 292 6.68 -5.35 11.51
C VAL A 292 5.68 -4.82 12.52
N LEU A 293 4.99 -5.67 13.28
CA LEU A 293 4.02 -5.25 14.29
C LEU A 293 4.64 -4.38 15.38
N LEU A 294 5.83 -4.73 15.85
CA LEU A 294 6.59 -3.94 16.82
C LEU A 294 6.88 -2.54 16.26
N LEU A 295 7.36 -2.43 15.03
CA LEU A 295 7.67 -1.14 14.43
C LEU A 295 6.40 -0.29 14.23
N HIS A 296 5.28 -0.91 13.86
CA HIS A 296 3.98 -0.23 13.84
C HIS A 296 3.62 0.32 15.23
N ALA A 297 3.75 -0.50 16.30
CA ALA A 297 3.45 -0.08 17.66
C ALA A 297 4.34 1.08 18.13
N VAL A 298 5.65 0.99 17.88
CA VAL A 298 6.63 2.05 18.18
C VAL A 298 6.27 3.36 17.46
N LEU A 299 5.91 3.29 16.18
CA LEU A 299 5.51 4.49 15.42
C LEU A 299 4.21 5.10 15.95
N VAL A 300 3.19 4.28 16.26
CA VAL A 300 1.92 4.76 16.83
C VAL A 300 2.16 5.44 18.18
N LEU A 301 2.96 4.82 19.06
CA LEU A 301 3.34 5.41 20.35
C LEU A 301 4.12 6.72 20.16
N GLY A 302 5.13 6.73 19.28
CA GLY A 302 5.92 7.92 18.97
C GLY A 302 5.07 9.08 18.45
N PHE A 303 4.15 8.81 17.51
CA PHE A 303 3.22 9.82 16.99
C PHE A 303 2.25 10.33 18.07
N SER A 304 1.81 9.47 18.98
CA SER A 304 0.89 9.82 20.08
C SER A 304 1.58 10.70 21.12
N LEU A 305 2.80 10.33 21.52
CA LEU A 305 3.63 11.11 22.43
C LEU A 305 4.00 12.49 21.85
N TYR A 306 4.39 12.53 20.58
CA TYR A 306 4.66 13.78 19.87
C TYR A 306 3.42 14.70 19.83
N HIS A 307 2.25 14.13 19.55
CA HIS A 307 0.99 14.89 19.56
C HIS A 307 0.68 15.45 20.95
N LEU A 308 0.91 14.68 22.02
CA LEU A 308 0.69 15.14 23.39
C LEU A 308 1.68 16.26 23.79
N ALA A 309 2.95 16.14 23.39
CA ALA A 309 3.99 17.13 23.68
C ALA A 309 3.74 18.47 22.97
N THR A 310 3.32 18.42 21.71
CA THR A 310 3.03 19.63 20.91
C THR A 310 1.75 20.34 21.36
N ARG A 311 0.75 19.59 21.86
CA ARG A 311 -0.51 20.16 22.37
C ARG A 311 -0.35 20.97 23.66
N LYS A 312 0.71 20.72 24.45
CA LYS A 312 1.01 21.50 25.66
C LYS A 312 1.76 22.81 25.39
N ARG A 313 2.19 23.05 24.14
CA ARG A 313 2.96 24.25 23.73
C ARG A 313 2.13 25.32 23.02
N VAL A 314 0.82 25.09 22.85
CA VAL A 314 -0.15 26.02 22.25
C VAL A 314 -1.23 26.29 23.29
#